data_AF-A0A1J4Y558-F1
#
_entry.id   AF-A0A1J4Y558-F1
#
_cell.length_a   1.000
_cell.length_b   1.000
_cell.length_c   1.000
_cell.angle_alpha   90.00
_cell.angle_beta   90.00
_cell.angle_gamma   90.00
#
_symmetry.space_group_name_H-M   'P 1'
#
loop_
_entity.id
_entity.type
_entity.pdbx_description
1 polymer ?
#
loop_
_entity_poly.entity_id
_entity_poly.type
_entity_poly.pdbx_seq_one_letter_code
_entity_poly.pdbx_strand_id
1 'polypeptide(L)'
;MHEQMRSKAGRRQAWRQAWLRVAARPAGMMIVALLALSLLPLAARAALQVTTFTCNSESGTITVENQGSLTCEAAIQNTGSSTETLNSVSLYTSGSWANAASFAGSGFSSSIAAGATTTASFTGITPTTSGVHQFSSILMDTTSDTTAASAQVNVISIKNLELSASSQKALGSAFTVTASITAGGNLGAVTANLSIPSSECVITGDLKSQQNDMGAINNNAVTSTSWTLVQGNDSCWFNVSVAGVSADVTVRDWRNATVSNSSEAQVQDAGANLTPFTTTLQPGWNALSIPLNLTNMTPSYAFASLGSNYSYVWAYNGSWQYFIPGSGGTLAALQPGYGYWLYVNDSNAQTLLVNGTNLSVTVPLATSYQLLGYNANATVGMASAFGSVSQRYYVWSYAAGSWYWYDSAGLSFLNTLNLMTPGRAYYVAADAADNWTVSW
;
A
#
# COMPACT_ATOMS: atom_id res chain seq x y z
N MET A 1 -28.18 12.88 -30.61
CA MET A 1 -28.85 11.82 -29.81
C MET A 1 -28.94 12.36 -28.38
N HIS A 2 -29.75 13.39 -28.13
CA HIS A 2 -31.18 13.34 -27.82
C HIS A 2 -31.52 12.32 -26.72
N GLU A 3 -32.16 12.84 -25.65
CA GLU A 3 -32.82 12.15 -24.54
C GLU A 3 -31.96 11.64 -23.35
N GLN A 4 -31.74 12.51 -22.36
CA GLN A 4 -32.49 12.51 -21.08
C GLN A 4 -31.71 13.24 -19.97
N MET A 5 -31.98 14.53 -19.83
CA MET A 5 -31.93 15.20 -18.52
C MET A 5 -33.33 15.11 -17.90
N ARG A 6 -33.44 14.57 -16.67
CA ARG A 6 -34.37 15.00 -15.59
C ARG A 6 -34.38 13.97 -14.45
N SER A 7 -33.75 14.29 -13.31
CA SER A 7 -34.34 14.17 -11.96
C SER A 7 -33.30 14.38 -10.84
N LYS A 8 -32.91 15.63 -10.57
CA LYS A 8 -32.26 15.99 -9.29
C LYS A 8 -32.73 17.37 -8.83
N ALA A 9 -34.02 17.47 -8.51
CA ALA A 9 -34.57 18.58 -7.73
C ALA A 9 -35.84 18.08 -7.02
N GLY A 10 -35.68 17.61 -5.79
CA GLY A 10 -36.80 17.12 -4.97
C GLY A 10 -36.44 15.91 -4.13
N ARG A 11 -35.57 16.08 -3.13
CA ARG A 11 -35.39 15.18 -1.97
C ARG A 11 -34.39 15.75 -0.94
N ARG A 12 -34.51 17.04 -0.60
CA ARG A 12 -33.78 17.68 0.51
C ARG A 12 -34.70 18.45 1.49
N GLN A 13 -35.96 18.03 1.63
CA GLN A 13 -36.90 18.60 2.60
C GLN A 13 -37.77 17.50 3.25
N ALA A 14 -37.15 16.58 4.00
CA ALA A 14 -37.91 15.56 4.74
C ALA A 14 -37.29 15.08 6.07
N TRP A 15 -36.39 15.85 6.70
CA TRP A 15 -35.74 15.41 7.96
C TRP A 15 -35.61 16.48 9.06
N ARG A 16 -36.38 17.57 9.01
CA ARG A 16 -36.32 18.66 10.02
C ARG A 16 -37.61 18.93 10.83
N GLN A 17 -38.57 18.00 10.85
CA GLN A 17 -39.86 18.20 11.54
C GLN A 17 -40.32 16.95 12.32
N ALA A 18 -39.46 16.38 13.18
CA ALA A 18 -39.85 15.23 14.01
C ALA A 18 -39.19 15.22 15.40
N TRP A 19 -38.87 16.37 15.99
CA TRP A 19 -38.16 16.42 17.29
C TRP A 19 -38.54 17.57 18.22
N LEU A 20 -39.84 17.93 18.31
CA LEU A 20 -40.32 18.76 19.43
C LEU A 20 -41.78 18.44 19.77
N ARG A 21 -42.02 18.13 21.06
CA ARG A 21 -43.29 18.06 21.82
C ARG A 21 -43.93 16.68 22.03
N VAL A 22 -43.45 15.96 23.05
CA VAL A 22 -44.22 15.29 24.13
C VAL A 22 -43.20 15.00 25.24
N ALA A 23 -43.34 15.24 26.54
CA ALA A 23 -44.16 16.09 27.39
C ALA A 23 -43.45 16.06 28.76
N ALA A 24 -43.51 17.16 29.52
CA ALA A 24 -42.91 17.26 30.85
C ALA A 24 -43.95 16.98 31.96
N ARG A 25 -43.59 16.05 32.88
CA ARG A 25 -43.86 15.98 34.35
C ARG A 25 -45.34 15.86 34.84
N PRO A 26 -45.65 15.50 36.13
CA PRO A 26 -44.81 15.32 37.33
C PRO A 26 -45.07 14.04 38.19
N ALA A 27 -44.47 14.03 39.39
CA ALA A 27 -44.28 12.98 40.39
C ALA A 27 -45.49 12.59 41.28
N GLY A 28 -45.41 11.40 41.91
CA GLY A 28 -46.10 11.11 43.18
C GLY A 28 -46.38 9.63 43.50
N MET A 29 -46.02 9.22 44.73
CA MET A 29 -46.46 8.07 45.55
C MET A 29 -45.63 6.75 45.60
N MET A 30 -45.07 6.54 46.81
CA MET A 30 -44.61 5.27 47.43
C MET A 30 -45.77 4.30 47.74
N ILE A 31 -45.45 3.00 47.85
CA ILE A 31 -45.83 1.99 48.89
C ILE A 31 -45.39 0.61 48.34
N VAL A 32 -44.24 0.05 48.78
CA VAL A 32 -44.02 -0.95 49.86
C VAL A 32 -44.53 -2.37 49.56
N ALA A 33 -43.52 -3.26 49.39
CA ALA A 33 -43.39 -4.67 49.78
C ALA A 33 -44.38 -5.74 49.29
N LEU A 34 -43.82 -6.78 48.63
CA LEU A 34 -43.90 -8.15 49.14
C LEU A 34 -42.79 -9.04 48.58
N LEU A 35 -42.04 -9.62 49.52
CA LEU A 35 -41.02 -10.64 49.35
C LEU A 35 -41.58 -11.89 48.64
N ALA A 36 -40.87 -12.35 47.61
CA ALA A 36 -40.84 -13.76 47.21
C ALA A 36 -39.44 -14.07 46.64
N LEU A 37 -38.47 -14.16 47.54
CA LEU A 37 -37.15 -14.70 47.24
C LEU A 37 -37.00 -16.04 47.98
N SER A 38 -36.30 -16.96 47.32
CA SER A 38 -35.79 -18.25 47.80
C SER A 38 -36.73 -19.45 47.71
N LEU A 39 -36.71 -20.07 46.52
CA LEU A 39 -36.43 -21.50 46.33
C LEU A 39 -36.53 -21.81 44.82
N LEU A 40 -35.55 -21.30 44.06
CA LEU A 40 -35.22 -21.86 42.77
C LEU A 40 -34.16 -22.94 43.01
N PRO A 41 -34.33 -24.17 42.49
CA PRO A 41 -33.27 -25.17 42.58
C PRO A 41 -32.01 -24.59 41.93
N LEU A 42 -30.88 -24.75 42.61
CA LEU A 42 -29.56 -24.46 42.05
C LEU A 42 -29.51 -25.05 40.65
N ALA A 43 -29.38 -24.18 39.64
CA ALA A 43 -28.95 -24.63 38.33
C ALA A 43 -27.67 -25.44 38.55
N ALA A 44 -27.69 -26.72 38.18
CA ALA A 44 -26.50 -27.54 38.10
C ALA A 44 -25.51 -26.76 37.23
N ARG A 45 -24.49 -26.18 37.87
CA ARG A 45 -23.34 -25.63 37.16
C ARG A 45 -22.76 -26.79 36.36
N ALA A 46 -22.48 -26.55 35.08
CA ALA A 46 -21.78 -27.52 34.25
C ALA A 46 -20.56 -28.05 35.02
N ALA A 47 -20.50 -29.36 35.21
CA ALA A 47 -19.48 -30.00 36.02
C ALA A 47 -18.10 -29.98 35.35
N LEU A 48 -18.03 -29.71 34.04
CA LEU A 48 -16.78 -29.58 33.30
C LEU A 48 -16.25 -28.14 33.35
N GLN A 49 -15.00 -27.98 33.75
CA GLN A 49 -14.31 -26.70 33.84
C GLN A 49 -12.92 -26.79 33.21
N VAL A 50 -12.50 -25.75 32.48
CA VAL A 50 -11.12 -25.63 32.01
C VAL A 50 -10.25 -25.19 33.19
N THR A 51 -9.24 -25.99 33.52
CA THR A 51 -8.32 -25.74 34.65
C THR A 51 -7.01 -25.10 34.20
N THR A 52 -6.53 -25.47 33.02
CA THR A 52 -5.34 -24.87 32.40
C THR A 52 -5.53 -24.72 30.91
N PHE A 53 -4.95 -23.66 30.35
CA PHE A 53 -4.88 -23.43 28.91
C PHE A 53 -3.47 -22.95 28.54
N THR A 54 -2.86 -23.61 27.58
CA THR A 54 -1.50 -23.31 27.11
C THR A 54 -1.45 -23.38 25.60
N CYS A 55 -0.59 -22.58 24.96
CA CYS A 55 -0.27 -22.74 23.54
C CYS A 55 1.25 -22.85 23.37
N ASN A 56 1.70 -23.75 22.51
CA ASN A 56 3.11 -24.10 22.33
C ASN A 56 3.83 -24.40 23.66
N SER A 57 3.10 -25.01 24.62
CA SER A 57 3.55 -25.27 26.00
C SER A 57 3.77 -24.02 26.87
N GLU A 58 3.32 -22.84 26.43
CA GLU A 58 3.41 -21.58 27.17
C GLU A 58 2.03 -21.16 27.71
N SER A 59 2.04 -20.49 28.87
CA SER A 59 0.86 -19.86 29.49
C SER A 59 1.02 -18.35 29.58
N GLY A 60 -0.09 -17.60 29.58
CA GLY A 60 -0.05 -16.14 29.65
C GLY A 60 0.13 -15.52 28.27
N THR A 61 1.30 -14.92 28.01
CA THR A 61 1.60 -14.32 26.70
C THR A 61 2.40 -15.29 25.84
N ILE A 62 1.76 -15.83 24.81
CA ILE A 62 2.39 -16.70 23.82
C ILE A 62 2.89 -15.85 22.67
N THR A 63 4.14 -16.02 22.26
CA THR A 63 4.71 -15.32 21.11
C THR A 63 4.80 -16.25 19.90
N VAL A 64 4.36 -15.77 18.74
CA VAL A 64 4.38 -16.52 17.48
C VAL A 64 4.64 -15.58 16.31
N GLU A 65 5.35 -16.04 15.30
CA GLU A 65 5.52 -15.29 14.05
C GLU A 65 4.19 -15.25 13.27
N ASN A 66 3.93 -14.14 12.57
CA ASN A 66 2.80 -14.09 11.63
C ASN A 66 2.94 -15.18 10.55
N GLN A 67 1.85 -15.90 10.24
CA GLN A 67 1.86 -17.13 9.42
C GLN A 67 2.58 -18.33 10.04
N GLY A 68 3.04 -18.21 11.28
CA GLY A 68 3.57 -19.33 12.06
C GLY A 68 2.49 -20.34 12.46
N SER A 69 2.92 -21.45 13.08
CA SER A 69 2.02 -22.46 13.61
C SER A 69 1.82 -22.29 15.11
N LEU A 70 0.57 -22.33 15.56
CA LEU A 70 0.18 -22.33 16.96
C LEU A 70 -0.58 -23.61 17.27
N THR A 71 -0.19 -24.31 18.33
CA THR A 71 -0.92 -25.46 18.87
C THR A 71 -1.30 -25.18 20.31
N CYS A 72 -2.57 -25.34 20.66
CA CYS A 72 -3.07 -25.06 22.00
C CYS A 72 -3.63 -26.31 22.66
N GLU A 73 -3.57 -26.36 23.98
CA GLU A 73 -4.09 -27.45 24.81
C GLU A 73 -4.91 -26.89 25.97
N ALA A 74 -6.02 -27.55 26.28
CA ALA A 74 -6.88 -27.24 27.41
C ALA A 74 -7.07 -28.48 28.30
N ALA A 75 -6.78 -28.35 29.59
CA ALA A 75 -7.08 -29.39 30.58
C ALA A 75 -8.48 -29.17 31.15
N ILE A 76 -9.38 -30.11 30.89
CA ILE A 76 -10.79 -30.06 31.27
C ILE A 76 -11.02 -31.03 32.42
N GLN A 77 -11.40 -30.50 33.58
CA GLN A 77 -11.68 -31.29 34.77
C GLN A 77 -13.19 -31.44 34.99
N ASN A 78 -13.62 -32.65 35.35
CA ASN A 78 -14.94 -32.87 35.92
C ASN A 78 -14.93 -32.56 37.43
N THR A 79 -15.45 -31.40 37.79
CA THR A 79 -15.61 -30.90 39.16
C THR A 79 -16.89 -31.41 39.85
N GLY A 80 -17.72 -32.18 39.13
CA GLY A 80 -18.94 -32.78 39.65
C GLY A 80 -18.69 -34.04 40.50
N SER A 81 -19.78 -34.61 41.00
CA SER A 81 -19.79 -35.84 41.82
C SER A 81 -20.13 -37.11 41.04
N SER A 82 -20.44 -37.00 39.74
CA SER A 82 -20.76 -38.11 38.84
C SER A 82 -19.92 -38.08 37.57
N THR A 83 -19.91 -39.17 36.81
CA THR A 83 -19.26 -39.20 35.49
C THR A 83 -20.02 -38.30 34.51
N GLU A 84 -19.28 -37.46 33.79
CA GLU A 84 -19.81 -36.53 32.79
C GLU A 84 -19.47 -36.98 31.37
N THR A 85 -20.31 -36.59 30.41
CA THR A 85 -20.08 -36.86 28.98
C THR A 85 -19.63 -35.59 28.29
N LEU A 86 -18.61 -35.68 27.43
CA LEU A 86 -18.10 -34.59 26.61
C LEU A 86 -18.08 -34.99 25.15
N ASN A 87 -18.85 -34.32 24.31
CA ASN A 87 -19.01 -34.70 22.90
C ASN A 87 -18.20 -33.80 21.95
N SER A 88 -18.01 -32.55 22.33
CA SER A 88 -17.37 -31.55 21.50
C SER A 88 -16.63 -30.50 22.34
N VAL A 89 -15.47 -30.09 21.85
CA VAL A 89 -14.70 -28.99 22.40
C VAL A 89 -14.28 -28.09 21.25
N SER A 90 -14.52 -26.78 21.36
CA SER A 90 -14.15 -25.80 20.33
C SER A 90 -13.51 -24.57 20.96
N LEU A 91 -12.34 -24.17 20.46
CA LEU A 91 -11.63 -22.95 20.86
C LEU A 91 -12.01 -21.81 19.92
N TYR A 92 -12.38 -20.65 20.46
CA TYR A 92 -12.76 -19.47 19.69
C TYR A 92 -11.73 -18.35 19.82
N THR A 93 -11.48 -17.64 18.72
CA THR A 93 -10.63 -16.44 18.72
C THR A 93 -11.42 -15.19 19.10
N SER A 94 -10.73 -14.16 19.60
CA SER A 94 -11.29 -12.81 19.72
C SER A 94 -11.01 -12.05 18.42
N GLY A 95 -12.01 -11.97 17.55
CA GLY A 95 -11.88 -11.35 16.22
C GLY A 95 -11.13 -12.22 15.20
N SER A 96 -10.81 -11.63 14.04
CA SER A 96 -10.27 -12.32 12.86
C SER A 96 -8.75 -12.15 12.73
N TRP A 97 -7.99 -12.77 13.63
CA TRP A 97 -6.52 -12.73 13.60
C TRP A 97 -5.86 -14.04 13.18
N ALA A 98 -6.63 -15.13 13.06
CA ALA A 98 -6.17 -16.43 12.59
C ALA A 98 -6.95 -16.89 11.36
N ASN A 99 -6.49 -17.97 10.73
CA ASN A 99 -7.08 -18.62 9.56
C ASN A 99 -8.53 -19.10 9.74
N ALA A 100 -9.00 -19.25 10.97
CA ALA A 100 -10.40 -19.52 11.31
C ALA A 100 -10.80 -18.83 12.61
N ALA A 101 -12.11 -18.60 12.80
CA ALA A 101 -12.66 -18.03 14.03
C ALA A 101 -12.84 -19.06 15.16
N SER A 102 -12.78 -20.36 14.82
CA SER A 102 -12.94 -21.45 15.75
C SER A 102 -12.15 -22.69 15.34
N PHE A 103 -11.66 -23.44 16.31
CA PHE A 103 -10.86 -24.64 16.11
C PHE A 103 -11.44 -25.80 16.92
N ALA A 104 -11.73 -26.92 16.25
CA ALA A 104 -12.21 -28.12 16.92
C ALA A 104 -11.08 -28.77 17.71
N GLY A 105 -11.36 -29.10 18.97
CA GLY A 105 -10.48 -29.84 19.85
C GLY A 105 -10.47 -31.34 19.51
N SER A 106 -9.35 -31.99 19.78
CA SER A 106 -9.15 -33.43 19.60
C SER A 106 -8.41 -34.03 20.80
N GLY A 107 -8.34 -35.35 20.89
CA GLY A 107 -7.55 -36.03 21.95
C GLY A 107 -8.20 -36.10 23.33
N PHE A 108 -9.43 -35.59 23.51
CA PHE A 108 -10.15 -35.66 24.78
C PHE A 108 -10.99 -36.94 24.91
N SER A 109 -11.21 -37.38 26.15
CA SER A 109 -12.08 -38.50 26.50
C SER A 109 -13.54 -38.06 26.55
N SER A 110 -14.44 -38.84 25.95
CA SER A 110 -15.88 -38.55 25.96
C SER A 110 -16.60 -38.92 27.25
N SER A 111 -15.95 -39.66 28.15
CA SER A 111 -16.46 -40.02 29.47
C SER A 111 -15.42 -39.68 30.53
N ILE A 112 -15.75 -38.76 31.42
CA ILE A 112 -14.82 -38.19 32.40
C ILE A 112 -15.38 -38.47 33.80
N ALA A 113 -14.72 -39.35 34.55
CA ALA A 113 -15.11 -39.68 35.93
C ALA A 113 -15.06 -38.44 36.84
N ALA A 114 -15.81 -38.47 37.94
CA ALA A 114 -15.79 -37.40 38.94
C ALA A 114 -14.36 -37.13 39.45
N GLY A 115 -13.91 -35.87 39.40
CA GLY A 115 -12.56 -35.44 39.76
C GLY A 115 -11.48 -35.67 38.70
N ALA A 116 -11.77 -36.42 37.62
CA ALA A 116 -10.81 -36.71 36.56
C ALA A 116 -10.65 -35.54 35.57
N THR A 117 -9.53 -35.54 34.86
CA THR A 117 -9.17 -34.53 33.86
C THR A 117 -8.90 -35.19 32.51
N THR A 118 -9.32 -34.53 31.43
CA THR A 118 -8.95 -34.87 30.06
C THR A 118 -8.30 -33.66 29.38
N THR A 119 -7.48 -33.89 28.35
CA THR A 119 -6.85 -32.82 27.57
C THR A 119 -7.49 -32.73 26.19
N ALA A 120 -7.85 -31.53 25.75
CA ALA A 120 -8.24 -31.24 24.38
C ALA A 120 -7.13 -30.46 23.67
N SER A 121 -6.68 -30.95 22.52
CA SER A 121 -5.65 -30.32 21.68
C SER A 121 -6.27 -29.65 20.45
N PHE A 122 -5.85 -28.42 20.18
CA PHE A 122 -6.27 -27.59 19.05
C PHE A 122 -5.07 -27.33 18.14
N THR A 123 -5.13 -27.83 16.91
CA THR A 123 -4.04 -27.74 15.93
C THR A 123 -4.47 -26.94 14.69
N GLY A 124 -3.51 -26.55 13.85
CA GLY A 124 -3.79 -25.87 12.59
C GLY A 124 -4.21 -24.41 12.75
N ILE A 125 -3.86 -23.80 13.89
CA ILE A 125 -4.04 -22.38 14.13
C ILE A 125 -2.88 -21.64 13.47
N THR A 126 -3.18 -20.85 12.46
CA THR A 126 -2.19 -20.02 11.75
C THR A 126 -2.61 -18.56 11.87
N PRO A 127 -1.84 -17.71 12.58
CA PRO A 127 -2.09 -16.28 12.63
C PRO A 127 -1.96 -15.66 11.24
N THR A 128 -2.93 -14.81 10.86
CA THR A 128 -2.93 -14.09 9.58
C THR A 128 -2.73 -12.59 9.76
N THR A 129 -2.92 -12.10 10.98
CA THR A 129 -2.82 -10.68 11.34
C THR A 129 -1.82 -10.55 12.48
N SER A 130 -0.78 -9.72 12.28
CA SER A 130 0.19 -9.38 13.32
C SER A 130 -0.43 -8.43 14.35
N GLY A 131 -0.08 -8.58 15.62
CA GLY A 131 -0.61 -7.78 16.71
C GLY A 131 -0.68 -8.54 18.03
N VAL A 132 -1.23 -7.88 19.05
CA VAL A 132 -1.57 -8.52 20.33
C VAL A 132 -3.03 -8.95 20.27
N HIS A 133 -3.26 -10.24 20.40
CA HIS A 133 -4.55 -10.89 20.24
C HIS A 133 -4.90 -11.76 21.44
N GLN A 134 -6.11 -12.29 21.47
CA GLN A 134 -6.59 -13.19 22.52
C GLN A 134 -7.52 -14.25 21.93
N PHE A 135 -7.71 -15.32 22.67
CA PHE A 135 -8.86 -16.21 22.51
C PHE A 135 -10.06 -15.62 23.24
N SER A 136 -11.27 -16.01 22.85
CA SER A 136 -12.51 -15.53 23.48
C SER A 136 -13.06 -16.54 24.48
N SER A 137 -13.17 -17.81 24.08
CA SER A 137 -13.67 -18.88 24.96
C SER A 137 -13.32 -20.27 24.43
N ILE A 138 -13.50 -21.26 25.29
CA ILE A 138 -13.61 -22.68 24.93
C ILE A 138 -15.05 -23.09 25.15
N LEU A 139 -15.71 -23.61 24.12
CA LEU A 139 -17.02 -24.20 24.21
C LEU A 139 -16.89 -25.72 24.40
N MET A 140 -17.41 -26.23 25.51
CA MET A 140 -17.52 -27.65 25.83
C MET A 140 -18.99 -28.05 25.71
N ASP A 141 -19.36 -28.72 24.63
CA ASP A 141 -20.75 -28.94 24.22
C ASP A 141 -21.53 -27.61 24.13
N THR A 142 -22.38 -27.32 25.12
CA THR A 142 -23.13 -26.06 25.20
C THR A 142 -22.60 -25.10 26.26
N THR A 143 -21.57 -25.49 27.01
CA THR A 143 -21.01 -24.73 28.13
C THR A 143 -19.82 -23.91 27.66
N SER A 144 -19.88 -22.59 27.80
CA SER A 144 -18.76 -21.70 27.50
C SER A 144 -17.88 -21.48 28.72
N ASP A 145 -16.58 -21.59 28.54
CA ASP A 145 -15.54 -21.31 29.52
C ASP A 145 -14.59 -20.21 28.98
N THR A 146 -14.28 -19.21 29.80
CA THR A 146 -13.48 -18.04 29.40
C THR A 146 -12.02 -18.14 29.83
N THR A 147 -11.55 -19.28 30.34
CA THR A 147 -10.17 -19.46 30.82
C THR A 147 -9.14 -19.16 29.72
N ALA A 148 -9.44 -19.51 28.47
CA ALA A 148 -8.61 -19.17 27.31
C ALA A 148 -8.47 -17.65 27.05
N ALA A 149 -9.40 -16.82 27.53
CA ALA A 149 -9.34 -15.36 27.35
C ALA A 149 -8.21 -14.70 28.16
N SER A 150 -7.66 -15.41 29.16
CA SER A 150 -6.48 -14.97 29.90
C SER A 150 -5.18 -15.07 29.07
N ALA A 151 -5.17 -15.90 28.03
CA ALA A 151 -4.01 -16.04 27.15
C ALA A 151 -3.97 -14.91 26.13
N GLN A 152 -2.84 -14.21 26.07
CA GLN A 152 -2.52 -13.26 25.02
C GLN A 152 -1.67 -13.94 23.96
N VAL A 153 -1.96 -13.69 22.69
CA VAL A 153 -1.16 -14.14 21.56
C VAL A 153 -0.50 -12.92 20.94
N ASN A 154 0.81 -12.79 21.16
CA ASN A 154 1.65 -11.78 20.57
C ASN A 154 2.15 -12.27 19.21
N VAL A 155 1.41 -11.93 18.15
CA VAL A 155 1.75 -12.29 16.76
C VAL A 155 2.73 -11.26 16.23
N ILE A 156 4.01 -11.63 16.16
CA ILE A 156 5.09 -10.71 15.80
C ILE A 156 5.40 -10.70 14.29
N SER A 157 5.73 -9.52 13.76
CA SER A 157 6.28 -9.31 12.41
C SER A 157 6.94 -7.93 12.30
N ILE A 158 7.80 -7.74 11.31
CA ILE A 158 8.12 -6.39 10.83
C ILE A 158 7.02 -5.98 9.85
N LYS A 159 6.09 -5.13 10.29
CA LYS A 159 4.90 -4.76 9.50
C LYS A 159 5.24 -3.84 8.33
N ASN A 160 6.24 -2.99 8.53
CA ASN A 160 6.76 -2.11 7.49
C ASN A 160 8.23 -1.76 7.78
N LEU A 161 9.03 -1.68 6.72
CA LEU A 161 10.39 -1.16 6.70
C LEU A 161 10.51 -0.17 5.54
N GLU A 162 10.58 1.11 5.88
CA GLU A 162 10.73 2.21 4.93
C GLU A 162 12.14 2.78 5.02
N LEU A 163 12.77 2.98 3.87
CA LEU A 163 14.06 3.65 3.75
C LEU A 163 13.86 5.05 3.18
N SER A 164 14.50 6.03 3.81
CA SER A 164 14.60 7.39 3.30
C SER A 164 16.06 7.80 3.24
N ALA A 165 16.49 8.18 2.04
CA ALA A 165 17.82 8.71 1.78
C ALA A 165 17.72 9.75 0.65
N SER A 166 18.74 10.58 0.51
CA SER A 166 18.85 11.41 -0.69
C SER A 166 18.99 10.52 -1.93
N SER A 167 18.37 10.89 -3.04
CA SER A 167 18.51 10.15 -4.30
C SER A 167 19.88 10.34 -4.95
N GLN A 168 20.57 11.45 -4.65
CA GLN A 168 21.87 11.80 -5.22
C GLN A 168 22.75 12.58 -4.24
N LYS A 169 24.07 12.34 -4.29
CA LYS A 169 25.06 13.06 -3.47
C LYS A 169 26.40 13.21 -4.17
N ALA A 170 27.04 14.37 -4.02
CA ALA A 170 28.37 14.60 -4.59
C ALA A 170 29.44 13.73 -3.91
N LEU A 171 30.48 13.39 -4.66
CA LEU A 171 31.66 12.69 -4.17
C LEU A 171 32.17 13.33 -2.86
N GLY A 172 32.44 12.49 -1.87
CA GLY A 172 32.93 12.90 -0.55
C GLY A 172 31.87 13.59 0.32
N SER A 173 30.64 13.78 -0.16
CA SER A 173 29.57 14.39 0.64
C SER A 173 28.92 13.37 1.55
N ALA A 174 28.67 13.80 2.79
CA ALA A 174 27.91 13.02 3.73
C ALA A 174 26.40 13.07 3.43
N PHE A 175 25.70 11.97 3.69
CA PHE A 175 24.25 11.90 3.64
C PHE A 175 23.70 10.94 4.68
N THR A 176 22.45 11.16 5.05
CA THR A 176 21.76 10.35 6.04
C THR A 176 20.86 9.34 5.36
N VAL A 177 21.00 8.09 5.77
CA VAL A 177 20.05 7.01 5.49
C VAL A 177 19.24 6.80 6.75
N THR A 178 17.92 6.90 6.66
CA THR A 178 16.99 6.65 7.76
C THR A 178 16.17 5.41 7.45
N ALA A 179 16.14 4.46 8.38
CA ALA A 179 15.20 3.34 8.35
C ALA A 179 14.08 3.59 9.36
N SER A 180 12.84 3.52 8.90
CA SER A 180 11.63 3.61 9.72
C SER A 180 10.95 2.26 9.77
N ILE A 181 10.71 1.76 10.99
CA ILE A 181 10.20 0.42 11.25
C ILE A 181 8.88 0.51 11.99
N THR A 182 7.87 -0.21 11.50
CA THR A 182 6.59 -0.42 12.18
C THR A 182 6.52 -1.86 12.68
N ALA A 183 6.37 -2.05 13.99
CA ALA A 183 6.20 -3.38 14.58
C ALA A 183 4.77 -3.90 14.37
N GLY A 184 4.63 -5.15 13.95
CA GLY A 184 3.40 -5.94 14.13
C GLY A 184 3.59 -6.80 15.37
N GLY A 185 2.75 -6.64 16.40
CA GLY A 185 3.00 -7.24 17.72
C GLY A 185 4.09 -6.52 18.52
N ASN A 186 4.29 -6.94 19.77
CA ASN A 186 5.32 -6.41 20.66
C ASN A 186 6.66 -7.12 20.42
N LEU A 187 7.67 -6.36 20.01
CA LEU A 187 9.05 -6.84 19.83
C LEU A 187 9.87 -6.47 21.08
N GLY A 188 10.49 -7.46 21.73
CA GLY A 188 11.29 -7.26 22.94
C GLY A 188 12.66 -6.63 22.68
N ALA A 189 13.25 -6.92 21.52
CA ALA A 189 14.47 -6.29 21.06
C ALA A 189 14.45 -6.15 19.54
N VAL A 190 14.80 -4.98 19.02
CA VAL A 190 14.91 -4.72 17.59
C VAL A 190 16.30 -4.19 17.27
N THR A 191 16.93 -4.79 16.28
CA THR A 191 18.24 -4.38 15.77
C THR A 191 18.12 -4.10 14.28
N ALA A 192 18.65 -2.96 13.84
CA ALA A 192 18.77 -2.64 12.42
C ALA A 192 20.24 -2.59 12.04
N ASN A 193 20.62 -3.30 10.98
CA ASN A 193 21.98 -3.32 10.47
C ASN A 193 22.00 -2.77 9.05
N LEU A 194 22.77 -1.70 8.84
CA LEU A 194 23.11 -1.19 7.52
C LEU A 194 24.42 -1.85 7.08
N SER A 195 24.42 -2.40 5.87
CA SER A 195 25.58 -3.03 5.24
C SER A 195 25.81 -2.44 3.86
N ILE A 196 27.08 -2.13 3.56
CA ILE A 196 27.56 -1.60 2.29
C ILE A 196 28.50 -2.64 1.68
N PRO A 197 28.02 -3.45 0.73
CA PRO A 197 28.85 -4.49 0.13
C PRO A 197 29.62 -4.01 -1.10
N SER A 198 29.35 -2.81 -1.64
CA SER A 198 30.24 -2.20 -2.63
C SER A 198 31.34 -1.36 -1.96
N SER A 199 32.44 -1.16 -2.66
CA SER A 199 33.53 -0.27 -2.22
C SER A 199 33.16 1.22 -2.34
N GLU A 200 32.01 1.54 -2.91
CA GLU A 200 31.68 2.83 -3.53
C GLU A 200 31.14 3.87 -2.54
N CYS A 201 30.86 3.47 -1.31
CA CYS A 201 30.60 4.37 -0.20
C CYS A 201 31.03 3.74 1.13
N VAL A 202 31.14 4.55 2.16
CA VAL A 202 31.49 4.11 3.52
C VAL A 202 30.55 4.76 4.52
N ILE A 203 30.35 4.09 5.64
CA ILE A 203 29.77 4.69 6.83
C ILE A 203 30.84 5.61 7.43
N THR A 204 30.46 6.72 8.07
CA THR A 204 31.41 7.61 8.76
C THR A 204 32.37 6.80 9.65
N GLY A 205 33.68 7.00 9.46
CA GLY A 205 34.73 6.21 10.12
C GLY A 205 35.18 4.96 9.34
N ASP A 206 34.91 4.90 8.03
CA ASP A 206 35.32 3.83 7.11
C ASP A 206 34.74 2.44 7.41
N LEU A 207 33.59 2.38 8.08
CA LEU A 207 32.90 1.13 8.35
C LEU A 207 32.09 0.66 7.12
N LYS A 208 31.99 -0.66 6.95
CA LYS A 208 31.17 -1.31 5.90
C LYS A 208 29.88 -1.93 6.42
N SER A 209 29.72 -2.00 7.73
CA SER A 209 28.50 -2.42 8.39
C SER A 209 28.37 -1.70 9.72
N GLN A 210 27.17 -1.29 10.08
CA GLN A 210 26.88 -0.75 11.40
C GLN A 210 25.49 -1.18 11.85
N GLN A 211 25.44 -1.78 13.03
CA GLN A 211 24.21 -2.14 13.71
C GLN A 211 23.83 -1.04 14.72
N ASN A 212 22.55 -0.68 14.72
CA ASN A 212 21.95 0.14 15.76
C ASN A 212 20.90 -0.70 16.51
N ASP A 213 21.00 -0.69 17.83
CA ASP A 213 20.01 -1.32 18.70
C ASP A 213 18.90 -0.32 18.99
N MET A 214 17.66 -0.72 18.69
CA MET A 214 16.47 0.12 18.80
C MET A 214 15.63 -0.22 20.03
N GLY A 215 16.03 -1.24 20.80
CA GLY A 215 15.34 -1.68 22.00
C GLY A 215 13.98 -2.33 21.70
N ALA A 216 13.07 -2.29 22.68
CA ALA A 216 11.73 -2.84 22.54
C ALA A 216 10.84 -1.89 21.73
N ILE A 217 10.02 -2.44 20.83
CA ILE A 217 9.04 -1.70 20.03
C ILE A 217 7.66 -2.32 20.26
N ASN A 218 6.72 -1.51 20.76
CA ASN A 218 5.35 -1.94 21.00
C ASN A 218 4.58 -2.12 19.69
N ASN A 219 3.52 -2.93 19.72
CA ASN A 219 2.64 -3.17 18.58
C ASN A 219 2.15 -1.86 17.92
N ASN A 220 2.31 -1.78 16.59
CA ASN A 220 2.04 -0.63 15.74
C ASN A 220 2.83 0.65 16.07
N ALA A 221 3.76 0.62 17.02
CA ALA A 221 4.67 1.74 17.21
C ALA A 221 5.64 1.82 16.03
N VAL A 222 5.99 3.07 15.70
CA VAL A 222 6.99 3.39 14.68
C VAL A 222 8.23 3.88 15.39
N THR A 223 9.39 3.35 15.02
CA THR A 223 10.69 3.84 15.50
C THR A 223 11.64 3.91 14.32
N SER A 224 12.56 4.87 14.37
CA SER A 224 13.54 5.05 13.32
C SER A 224 14.96 5.05 13.86
N THR A 225 15.88 4.71 12.98
CA THR A 225 17.30 4.86 13.21
C THR A 225 17.96 5.39 11.94
N SER A 226 19.13 5.98 12.07
CA SER A 226 19.84 6.55 10.93
C SER A 226 21.33 6.28 10.97
N TRP A 227 21.91 6.30 9.77
CA TRP A 227 23.34 6.21 9.54
C TRP A 227 23.78 7.36 8.66
N THR A 228 24.98 7.85 8.92
CA THR A 228 25.63 8.83 8.04
C THR A 228 26.62 8.08 7.16
N LEU A 229 26.41 8.17 5.86
CA LEU A 229 27.28 7.59 4.84
C LEU A 229 28.01 8.72 4.12
N VAL A 230 29.20 8.44 3.62
CA VAL A 230 29.99 9.32 2.77
C VAL A 230 30.02 8.72 1.37
N GLN A 231 29.62 9.51 0.38
CA GLN A 231 29.63 9.11 -1.03
C GLN A 231 31.07 8.89 -1.50
N GLY A 232 31.36 7.72 -2.09
CA GLY A 232 32.61 7.47 -2.81
C GLY A 232 32.45 7.69 -4.31
N ASN A 233 33.29 7.03 -5.11
CA ASN A 233 33.46 7.35 -6.53
C ASN A 233 32.29 6.93 -7.43
N ASP A 234 31.47 5.97 -7.02
CA ASP A 234 30.35 5.45 -7.81
C ASP A 234 29.06 5.47 -6.99
N SER A 235 27.95 5.10 -7.61
CA SER A 235 26.62 5.02 -6.98
C SER A 235 26.64 4.11 -5.74
N CYS A 236 26.24 4.66 -4.60
CA CYS A 236 26.29 3.96 -3.31
C CYS A 236 25.12 2.99 -3.17
N TRP A 237 25.38 1.70 -3.32
CA TRP A 237 24.43 0.64 -3.02
C TRP A 237 24.55 0.15 -1.58
N PHE A 238 23.43 0.07 -0.85
CA PHE A 238 23.40 -0.42 0.52
C PHE A 238 22.15 -1.27 0.80
N ASN A 239 22.30 -2.15 1.78
CA ASN A 239 21.24 -2.97 2.34
C ASN A 239 20.98 -2.55 3.78
N VAL A 240 19.71 -2.45 4.17
CA VAL A 240 19.30 -2.36 5.56
C VAL A 240 18.50 -3.61 5.89
N SER A 241 18.99 -4.37 6.86
CA SER A 241 18.32 -5.53 7.43
C SER A 241 17.84 -5.20 8.84
N VAL A 242 16.65 -5.67 9.20
CA VAL A 242 16.07 -5.50 10.53
C VAL A 242 15.72 -6.87 11.08
N ALA A 243 16.04 -7.08 12.36
CA ALA A 243 15.63 -8.24 13.12
C ALA A 243 14.88 -7.79 14.38
N GLY A 244 13.68 -8.35 14.59
CA GLY A 244 12.91 -8.20 15.82
C GLY A 244 12.85 -9.52 16.55
N VAL A 245 13.12 -9.52 17.85
CA VAL A 245 13.08 -10.70 18.71
C VAL A 245 12.08 -10.46 19.83
N SER A 246 11.26 -11.46 20.13
CA SER A 246 10.40 -11.47 21.30
C SER A 246 10.28 -12.91 21.79
N ALA A 247 10.53 -13.14 23.09
CA ALA A 247 10.86 -14.47 23.61
C ALA A 247 11.96 -15.13 22.74
N ASP A 248 11.73 -16.36 22.27
CA ASP A 248 12.66 -17.09 21.40
C ASP A 248 12.29 -17.00 19.90
N VAL A 249 11.31 -16.16 19.54
CA VAL A 249 10.87 -15.98 18.14
C VAL A 249 11.56 -14.77 17.52
N THR A 250 12.14 -14.96 16.33
CA THR A 250 12.83 -13.91 15.57
C THR A 250 12.13 -13.67 14.23
N VAL A 251 11.82 -12.41 13.93
CA VAL A 251 11.30 -11.97 12.63
C VAL A 251 12.31 -11.07 11.94
N ARG A 252 12.36 -11.11 10.61
CA ARG A 252 13.33 -10.35 9.80
C ARG A 252 12.67 -9.68 8.61
N ASP A 253 13.18 -8.51 8.24
CA ASP A 253 12.86 -7.84 6.98
C ASP A 253 14.11 -7.14 6.46
N TRP A 254 14.15 -6.83 5.17
CA TRP A 254 15.27 -6.12 4.56
C TRP A 254 14.86 -5.31 3.33
N ARG A 255 15.60 -4.24 3.09
CA ARG A 255 15.42 -3.35 1.93
C ARG A 255 16.78 -2.94 1.37
N ASN A 256 16.80 -2.72 0.06
CA ASN A 256 17.97 -2.22 -0.66
C ASN A 256 17.66 -0.83 -1.21
N ALA A 257 18.66 0.03 -1.28
CA ALA A 257 18.56 1.32 -1.92
C ALA A 257 19.89 1.74 -2.55
N THR A 258 19.81 2.74 -3.44
CA THR A 258 20.98 3.28 -4.14
C THR A 258 20.92 4.80 -4.08
N VAL A 259 22.02 5.42 -3.67
CA VAL A 259 22.25 6.87 -3.81
C VAL A 259 23.25 7.08 -4.93
N SER A 260 22.83 7.69 -6.02
CA SER A 260 23.72 7.93 -7.15
C SER A 260 24.77 8.98 -6.79
N ASN A 261 26.01 8.75 -7.19
CA ASN A 261 27.04 9.78 -7.07
C ASN A 261 26.67 10.92 -8.02
N SER A 262 26.55 12.14 -7.51
CA SER A 262 26.23 13.29 -8.33
C SER A 262 27.39 13.66 -9.25
N SER A 263 28.63 13.20 -9.00
CA SER A 263 29.72 13.30 -9.99
C SER A 263 29.62 12.27 -11.10
N GLU A 264 29.00 11.10 -10.86
CA GLU A 264 28.63 10.12 -11.89
C GLU A 264 27.41 10.63 -12.69
N ALA A 265 26.49 11.36 -12.03
CA ALA A 265 25.45 12.15 -12.69
C ALA A 265 26.02 13.36 -13.45
N GLN A 266 27.19 13.91 -13.07
CA GLN A 266 27.86 15.00 -13.79
C GLN A 266 28.86 14.50 -14.86
N VAL A 267 29.25 13.23 -14.87
CA VAL A 267 29.96 12.61 -16.02
C VAL A 267 28.98 12.17 -17.12
N GLN A 268 27.67 12.18 -16.86
CA GLN A 268 26.63 12.21 -17.91
C GLN A 268 26.07 13.61 -18.23
N ASP A 269 26.59 14.69 -17.62
CA ASP A 269 26.08 16.06 -17.83
C ASP A 269 27.14 17.15 -18.10
N ALA A 270 28.44 16.83 -18.16
CA ALA A 270 29.46 17.80 -18.55
C ALA A 270 29.69 17.90 -20.08
N GLY A 271 28.90 17.19 -20.89
CA GLY A 271 29.01 17.20 -22.36
C GLY A 271 27.69 17.31 -23.13
N ALA A 272 26.54 17.14 -22.48
CA ALA A 272 25.23 17.31 -23.09
C ALA A 272 24.58 18.58 -22.52
N ASN A 273 24.31 19.57 -23.38
CA ASN A 273 23.46 20.70 -23.00
C ASN A 273 22.04 20.16 -22.72
N LEU A 274 21.74 19.80 -21.46
CA LEU A 274 20.38 19.44 -21.09
C LEU A 274 19.50 20.69 -21.11
N THR A 275 18.37 20.55 -21.79
CA THR A 275 17.30 21.54 -21.81
C THR A 275 16.29 21.21 -20.72
N PRO A 276 15.96 22.13 -19.80
CA PRO A 276 14.84 21.95 -18.91
C PRO A 276 13.53 22.13 -19.68
N PHE A 277 12.54 21.31 -19.37
CA PHE A 277 11.17 21.45 -19.87
C PHE A 277 10.19 21.39 -18.71
N THR A 278 9.23 22.32 -18.70
CA THR A 278 8.16 22.36 -17.70
C THR A 278 6.79 22.33 -18.36
N THR A 279 5.86 21.63 -17.74
CA THR A 279 4.45 21.62 -18.13
C THR A 279 3.54 21.60 -16.91
N THR A 280 2.38 22.25 -17.02
CA THR A 280 1.38 22.29 -15.94
C THR A 280 0.34 21.19 -16.14
N LEU A 281 0.17 20.37 -15.12
CA LEU A 281 -0.80 19.29 -15.05
C LEU A 281 -1.98 19.71 -14.17
N GLN A 282 -3.20 19.50 -14.63
CA GLN A 282 -4.42 19.81 -13.89
C GLN A 282 -4.77 18.69 -12.91
N PRO A 283 -5.55 18.95 -11.86
CA PRO A 283 -6.13 17.88 -11.04
C PRO A 283 -6.86 16.84 -11.89
N GLY A 284 -6.64 15.55 -11.61
CA GLY A 284 -7.21 14.44 -12.35
C GLY A 284 -6.39 13.97 -13.55
N TRP A 285 -7.06 13.50 -14.60
CA TRP A 285 -6.42 12.89 -15.77
C TRP A 285 -5.83 13.93 -16.73
N ASN A 286 -4.56 13.75 -17.07
CA ASN A 286 -3.83 14.56 -18.06
C ASN A 286 -3.25 13.66 -19.14
N ALA A 287 -3.45 14.04 -20.40
CA ALA A 287 -2.77 13.43 -21.55
C ALA A 287 -1.52 14.24 -21.87
N LEU A 288 -0.35 13.71 -21.54
CA LEU A 288 0.93 14.42 -21.62
C LEU A 288 1.97 13.66 -22.44
N SER A 289 2.98 14.38 -22.87
CA SER A 289 4.19 13.82 -23.47
C SER A 289 5.43 14.41 -22.82
N ILE A 290 6.55 13.69 -22.93
CA ILE A 290 7.85 14.19 -22.52
C ILE A 290 8.61 14.53 -23.80
N PRO A 291 8.70 15.82 -24.17
CA PRO A 291 9.21 16.20 -25.47
C PRO A 291 10.76 16.22 -25.49
N LEU A 292 11.42 15.55 -24.53
CA LEU A 292 12.87 15.47 -24.37
C LEU A 292 13.34 14.02 -24.32
N ASN A 293 14.58 13.78 -24.72
CA ASN A 293 15.25 12.51 -24.49
C ASN A 293 15.94 12.56 -23.11
N LEU A 294 15.32 11.92 -22.12
CA LEU A 294 15.84 11.87 -20.75
C LEU A 294 17.03 10.90 -20.68
N THR A 295 17.95 11.17 -19.76
CA THR A 295 19.08 10.26 -19.46
C THR A 295 18.60 8.93 -18.88
N ASN A 296 17.42 8.93 -18.24
CA ASN A 296 16.73 7.74 -17.78
C ASN A 296 15.24 7.83 -18.14
N MET A 297 14.77 6.85 -18.90
CA MET A 297 13.38 6.78 -19.36
C MET A 297 12.44 6.04 -18.42
N THR A 298 12.83 5.67 -17.19
CA THR A 298 11.88 5.06 -16.26
C THR A 298 10.81 6.08 -15.82
N PRO A 299 9.54 5.65 -15.61
CA PRO A 299 8.50 6.53 -15.08
C PRO A 299 8.87 7.17 -13.73
N SER A 300 9.56 6.42 -12.86
CA SER A 300 9.99 6.92 -11.55
C SER A 300 10.96 8.11 -11.67
N TYR A 301 11.85 8.10 -12.67
CA TYR A 301 12.76 9.21 -12.95
C TYR A 301 12.03 10.39 -13.61
N ALA A 302 11.26 10.11 -14.67
CA ALA A 302 10.58 11.13 -15.45
C ALA A 302 9.56 11.94 -14.65
N PHE A 303 8.91 11.35 -13.65
CA PHE A 303 7.88 12.00 -12.84
C PHE A 303 8.33 12.33 -11.42
N ALA A 304 9.64 12.28 -11.14
CA ALA A 304 10.19 12.50 -9.80
C ALA A 304 9.81 13.88 -9.23
N SER A 305 9.72 14.92 -10.06
CA SER A 305 9.38 16.28 -9.61
C SER A 305 7.97 16.41 -9.02
N LEU A 306 7.08 15.46 -9.30
CA LEU A 306 5.71 15.46 -8.80
C LEU A 306 5.60 14.84 -7.41
N GLY A 307 6.62 14.14 -6.91
CA GLY A 307 6.60 13.48 -5.60
C GLY A 307 5.38 12.57 -5.43
N SER A 308 4.59 12.81 -4.37
CA SER A 308 3.35 12.07 -4.06
C SER A 308 2.09 12.60 -4.75
N ASN A 309 2.21 13.61 -5.63
CA ASN A 309 1.08 14.33 -6.22
C ASN A 309 0.54 13.69 -7.52
N TYR A 310 0.89 12.43 -7.77
CA TYR A 310 0.26 11.60 -8.80
C TYR A 310 0.10 10.15 -8.33
N SER A 311 -0.82 9.41 -8.93
CA SER A 311 -1.12 8.03 -8.52
C SER A 311 -0.96 6.99 -9.63
N TYR A 312 -1.16 7.37 -10.89
CA TYR A 312 -1.17 6.43 -12.01
C TYR A 312 -0.52 7.05 -13.23
N VAL A 313 0.26 6.24 -13.94
CA VAL A 313 0.69 6.52 -15.31
C VAL A 313 0.26 5.36 -16.18
N TRP A 314 -0.36 5.65 -17.32
CA TRP A 314 -0.78 4.66 -18.30
C TRP A 314 -0.18 4.99 -19.67
N ALA A 315 0.26 3.95 -20.36
CA ALA A 315 0.70 3.99 -21.74
C ALA A 315 -0.11 2.98 -22.55
N TYR A 316 -0.26 3.25 -23.84
CA TYR A 316 -0.87 2.31 -24.77
C TYR A 316 0.05 2.07 -25.95
N ASN A 317 0.52 0.83 -26.09
CA ASN A 317 1.35 0.38 -27.21
C ASN A 317 0.89 -1.03 -27.63
N GLY A 318 -0.27 -1.11 -28.28
CA GLY A 318 -0.94 -2.37 -28.63
C GLY A 318 -1.61 -3.10 -27.45
N SER A 319 -1.17 -2.82 -26.22
CA SER A 319 -1.82 -3.19 -24.96
C SER A 319 -1.64 -2.09 -23.93
N TRP A 320 -2.52 -2.07 -22.91
CA TRP A 320 -2.39 -1.12 -21.80
C TRP A 320 -1.25 -1.52 -20.88
N GLN A 321 -0.35 -0.58 -20.63
CA GLN A 321 0.70 -0.68 -19.63
C GLN A 321 0.48 0.39 -18.57
N TYR A 322 0.90 0.11 -17.34
CA TYR A 322 0.72 1.03 -16.22
C TYR A 322 1.94 1.09 -15.31
N PHE A 323 2.04 2.17 -14.57
CA PHE A 323 2.99 2.37 -13.48
C PHE A 323 2.29 3.05 -12.30
N ILE A 324 2.53 2.52 -11.10
CA ILE A 324 2.06 3.06 -9.82
C ILE A 324 3.29 3.41 -8.98
N PRO A 325 3.43 4.67 -8.51
CA PRO A 325 4.57 5.08 -7.68
C PRO A 325 4.72 4.19 -6.45
N GLY A 326 5.93 3.73 -6.16
CA GLY A 326 6.24 2.84 -5.03
C GLY A 326 5.79 1.37 -5.19
N SER A 327 4.87 1.08 -6.12
CA SER A 327 4.38 -0.30 -6.39
C SER A 327 4.87 -0.88 -7.72
N GLY A 328 5.38 -0.05 -8.63
CA GLY A 328 5.82 -0.47 -9.96
C GLY A 328 4.65 -0.71 -10.92
N GLY A 329 4.85 -1.55 -11.93
CA GLY A 329 3.85 -1.88 -12.94
C GLY A 329 4.47 -2.46 -14.21
N THR A 330 3.67 -2.63 -15.25
CA THR A 330 4.12 -3.19 -16.54
C THR A 330 4.80 -2.17 -17.45
N LEU A 331 4.65 -0.87 -17.18
CA LEU A 331 5.35 0.22 -17.87
C LEU A 331 6.74 0.39 -17.27
N ALA A 332 7.74 -0.28 -17.84
CA ALA A 332 9.12 -0.22 -17.36
C ALA A 332 9.88 1.04 -17.83
N ALA A 333 9.57 1.55 -19.02
CA ALA A 333 10.22 2.71 -19.61
C ALA A 333 9.25 3.51 -20.49
N LEU A 334 9.43 4.83 -20.51
CA LEU A 334 8.83 5.74 -21.47
C LEU A 334 9.52 5.58 -22.81
N GLN A 335 8.73 5.50 -23.87
CA GLN A 335 9.18 5.52 -25.24
C GLN A 335 9.19 6.97 -25.79
N PRO A 336 10.33 7.44 -26.35
CA PRO A 336 10.37 8.72 -27.06
C PRO A 336 9.34 8.74 -28.19
N GLY A 337 8.64 9.86 -28.37
CA GLY A 337 7.62 9.99 -29.42
C GLY A 337 6.19 9.67 -28.98
N TYR A 338 6.00 9.01 -27.85
CA TYR A 338 4.70 8.53 -27.39
C TYR A 338 4.12 9.39 -26.27
N GLY A 339 2.80 9.33 -26.13
CA GLY A 339 2.05 10.03 -25.09
C GLY A 339 1.61 9.09 -23.96
N TYR A 340 1.27 9.70 -22.83
CA TYR A 340 0.92 9.02 -21.59
C TYR A 340 -0.29 9.68 -20.93
N TRP A 341 -1.06 8.87 -20.22
CA TRP A 341 -2.06 9.37 -19.27
C TRP A 341 -1.49 9.37 -17.87
N LEU A 342 -1.54 10.51 -17.19
CA LEU A 342 -1.12 10.65 -15.81
C LEU A 342 -2.28 11.20 -14.97
N TYR A 343 -2.51 10.57 -13.82
CA TYR A 343 -3.51 11.00 -12.86
C TYR A 343 -2.88 11.78 -11.71
N VAL A 344 -3.15 13.09 -11.66
CA VAL A 344 -2.79 13.97 -10.54
C VAL A 344 -3.86 13.81 -9.45
N ASN A 345 -3.43 13.39 -8.26
CA ASN A 345 -4.30 13.20 -7.08
C ASN A 345 -4.33 14.42 -6.15
N ASP A 346 -3.51 15.45 -6.40
CA ASP A 346 -3.60 16.73 -5.69
C ASP A 346 -4.80 17.56 -6.17
N SER A 347 -5.40 18.35 -5.28
CA SER A 347 -6.50 19.25 -5.62
C SER A 347 -6.08 20.47 -6.43
N ASN A 348 -4.78 20.77 -6.49
CA ASN A 348 -4.19 21.89 -7.21
C ASN A 348 -3.39 21.40 -8.42
N ALA A 349 -3.26 22.29 -9.41
CA ALA A 349 -2.41 22.03 -10.56
C ALA A 349 -0.95 21.84 -10.12
N GLN A 350 -0.25 20.91 -10.78
CA GLN A 350 1.13 20.54 -10.50
C GLN A 350 2.03 20.94 -11.66
N THR A 351 3.27 21.34 -11.36
CA THR A 351 4.29 21.58 -12.40
C THR A 351 5.19 20.38 -12.51
N LEU A 352 5.15 19.71 -13.65
CA LEU A 352 6.12 18.70 -14.02
C LEU A 352 7.38 19.39 -14.56
N LEU A 353 8.54 19.04 -14.01
CA LEU A 353 9.86 19.49 -14.47
C LEU A 353 10.68 18.27 -14.88
N VAL A 354 11.21 18.30 -16.10
CA VAL A 354 12.09 17.27 -16.65
C VAL A 354 13.30 17.89 -17.34
N ASN A 355 14.43 17.20 -17.28
CA ASN A 355 15.67 17.61 -17.93
C ASN A 355 16.12 16.51 -18.89
N GLY A 356 16.51 16.89 -20.10
CA GLY A 356 16.93 15.95 -21.13
C GLY A 356 17.53 16.69 -22.32
N THR A 357 17.90 15.93 -23.34
CA THR A 357 18.38 16.49 -24.62
C THR A 357 17.23 16.68 -25.60
N ASN A 358 17.40 17.59 -26.55
CA ASN A 358 16.43 17.83 -27.63
C ASN A 358 16.06 16.51 -28.32
N LEU A 359 14.78 16.18 -28.35
CA LEU A 359 14.27 14.98 -28.99
C LEU A 359 13.78 15.31 -30.40
N SER A 360 14.43 14.75 -31.42
CA SER A 360 13.86 14.69 -32.77
C SER A 360 13.52 13.24 -33.07
N VAL A 361 12.25 12.97 -33.35
CA VAL A 361 11.74 11.61 -33.49
C VAL A 361 10.80 11.50 -34.68
N THR A 362 10.95 10.41 -35.42
CA THR A 362 10.00 9.98 -36.43
C THR A 362 9.21 8.81 -35.89
N VAL A 363 7.89 8.98 -35.78
CA VAL A 363 6.96 7.95 -35.30
C VAL A 363 6.11 7.42 -36.46
N PRO A 364 5.92 6.09 -36.57
CA PRO A 364 5.05 5.52 -37.59
C PRO A 364 3.58 5.82 -37.27
N LEU A 365 2.86 6.38 -38.23
CA LEU A 365 1.41 6.51 -38.19
C LEU A 365 0.75 5.23 -38.70
N ALA A 366 -0.39 4.91 -38.10
CA ALA A 366 -1.19 3.74 -38.43
C ALA A 366 -2.64 4.16 -38.72
N THR A 367 -3.40 3.21 -39.27
CA THR A 367 -4.85 3.39 -39.52
C THR A 367 -5.69 3.37 -38.25
N SER A 368 -5.12 2.89 -37.14
CA SER A 368 -5.70 2.97 -35.80
C SER A 368 -5.12 4.11 -34.99
N TYR A 369 -5.91 4.67 -34.07
CA TYR A 369 -5.44 5.71 -33.15
C TYR A 369 -4.29 5.23 -32.25
N GLN A 370 -3.22 6.02 -32.22
CA GLN A 370 -2.09 5.87 -31.31
C GLN A 370 -1.96 7.13 -30.46
N LEU A 371 -1.61 6.98 -29.18
CA LEU A 371 -1.35 8.11 -28.30
C LEU A 371 0.09 8.58 -28.49
N LEU A 372 0.27 9.66 -29.24
CA LEU A 372 1.57 10.20 -29.62
C LEU A 372 1.87 11.51 -28.89
N GLY A 373 3.15 11.75 -28.64
CA GLY A 373 3.63 12.97 -28.02
C GLY A 373 4.00 14.02 -29.05
N TYR A 374 3.79 15.30 -28.71
CA TYR A 374 4.30 16.41 -29.51
C TYR A 374 5.66 16.86 -28.98
N ASN A 375 6.72 16.37 -29.63
CA ASN A 375 8.12 16.48 -29.18
C ASN A 375 8.85 17.71 -29.73
N ALA A 376 8.18 18.86 -29.73
CA ALA A 376 8.77 20.14 -30.12
C ALA A 376 8.75 21.13 -28.95
N ASN A 377 9.57 22.17 -29.00
CA ASN A 377 9.61 23.21 -27.95
C ASN A 377 8.64 24.38 -28.16
N ALA A 378 8.00 24.45 -29.33
CA ALA A 378 7.13 25.56 -29.70
C ALA A 378 5.72 25.09 -30.04
N THR A 379 4.73 25.89 -29.65
CA THR A 379 3.34 25.67 -30.10
C THR A 379 3.22 26.07 -31.56
N VAL A 380 2.73 25.16 -32.41
CA VAL A 380 2.54 25.41 -33.85
C VAL A 380 1.14 25.01 -34.31
N GLY A 381 0.74 25.49 -35.49
CA GLY A 381 -0.51 25.09 -36.13
C GLY A 381 -0.47 23.64 -36.62
N MET A 382 -1.62 22.97 -36.63
CA MET A 382 -1.76 21.55 -37.02
C MET A 382 -1.08 21.22 -38.36
N ALA A 383 -1.35 21.99 -39.41
CA ALA A 383 -0.77 21.76 -40.73
C ALA A 383 0.77 21.82 -40.72
N SER A 384 1.36 22.69 -39.91
CA SER A 384 2.81 22.79 -39.76
C SER A 384 3.39 21.63 -38.96
N ALA A 385 2.71 21.22 -37.87
CA ALA A 385 3.15 20.09 -37.03
C ALA A 385 3.20 18.78 -37.81
N PHE A 386 2.27 18.57 -38.73
CA PHE A 386 2.13 17.35 -39.55
C PHE A 386 2.72 17.50 -40.96
N GLY A 387 3.62 18.46 -41.19
CA GLY A 387 4.16 18.75 -42.53
C GLY A 387 4.92 17.59 -43.20
N SER A 388 5.36 16.57 -42.44
CA SER A 388 5.98 15.36 -42.98
C SER A 388 4.97 14.28 -43.42
N VAL A 389 3.69 14.45 -43.07
CA VAL A 389 2.64 13.45 -43.30
C VAL A 389 1.97 13.74 -44.64
N SER A 390 1.99 12.74 -45.51
CA SER A 390 1.42 12.75 -46.86
C SER A 390 -0.05 12.32 -46.89
N GLN A 391 -0.45 11.49 -45.92
CA GLN A 391 -1.82 11.00 -45.82
C GLN A 391 -2.75 12.01 -45.13
N ARG A 392 -4.06 11.88 -45.37
CA ARG A 392 -5.05 12.50 -44.49
C ARG A 392 -4.90 11.89 -43.10
N TYR A 393 -4.86 12.75 -42.10
CA TYR A 393 -4.74 12.39 -40.69
C TYR A 393 -5.86 13.01 -39.84
N TYR A 394 -6.10 12.37 -38.70
CA TYR A 394 -7.09 12.71 -37.69
C TYR A 394 -6.39 12.83 -36.34
N VAL A 395 -6.69 13.91 -35.61
CA VAL A 395 -6.06 14.19 -34.32
C VAL A 395 -7.13 14.47 -33.28
N TRP A 396 -7.01 13.84 -32.11
CA TRP A 396 -7.80 14.16 -30.93
C TRP A 396 -6.88 14.54 -29.77
N SER A 397 -7.33 15.48 -28.94
CA SER A 397 -6.65 15.82 -27.70
C SER A 397 -7.65 16.02 -26.59
N TYR A 398 -7.26 15.63 -25.37
CA TYR A 398 -8.02 15.86 -24.17
C TYR A 398 -7.34 16.95 -23.35
N ALA A 399 -8.05 18.05 -23.08
CA ALA A 399 -7.53 19.13 -22.27
C ALA A 399 -8.67 19.76 -21.47
N ALA A 400 -8.39 20.09 -20.20
CA ALA A 400 -9.34 20.79 -19.31
C ALA A 400 -10.75 20.17 -19.30
N GLY A 401 -10.84 18.84 -19.24
CA GLY A 401 -12.12 18.12 -19.16
C GLY A 401 -12.84 17.91 -20.50
N SER A 402 -12.31 18.43 -21.61
CA SER A 402 -12.99 18.44 -22.92
C SER A 402 -12.15 17.80 -24.02
N TRP A 403 -12.84 17.23 -25.01
CA TRP A 403 -12.23 16.68 -26.22
C TRP A 403 -12.20 17.72 -27.34
N TYR A 404 -11.06 17.79 -28.02
CA TYR A 404 -10.85 18.63 -29.19
C TYR A 404 -10.37 17.74 -30.33
N TRP A 405 -10.70 18.10 -31.57
CA TRP A 405 -10.38 17.28 -32.73
C TRP A 405 -9.98 18.11 -33.95
N TYR A 406 -9.25 17.46 -34.85
CA TYR A 406 -8.79 18.00 -36.11
C TYR A 406 -8.83 16.92 -37.19
N ASP A 407 -9.34 17.29 -38.36
CA ASP A 407 -9.25 16.52 -39.60
C ASP A 407 -8.57 17.38 -40.68
N SER A 408 -7.47 16.85 -41.19
CA SER A 408 -6.60 17.50 -42.18
C SER A 408 -7.28 17.80 -43.52
N ALA A 409 -8.32 17.06 -43.91
CA ALA A 409 -9.14 17.36 -45.08
C ALA A 409 -10.57 17.76 -44.71
N GLY A 410 -10.84 18.01 -43.42
CA GLY A 410 -12.10 18.50 -42.92
C GLY A 410 -12.31 19.99 -43.19
N LEU A 411 -13.56 20.44 -43.12
CA LEU A 411 -13.89 21.87 -43.19
C LEU A 411 -13.34 22.59 -41.95
N SER A 412 -12.60 23.68 -42.15
CA SER A 412 -11.88 24.37 -41.07
C SER A 412 -12.77 24.81 -39.89
N PHE A 413 -14.03 25.18 -40.15
CA PHE A 413 -14.97 25.61 -39.09
C PHE A 413 -15.44 24.46 -38.18
N LEU A 414 -15.23 23.19 -38.58
CA LEU A 414 -15.55 22.02 -37.76
C LEU A 414 -14.38 21.61 -36.85
N ASN A 415 -13.16 21.98 -37.21
CA ASN A 415 -11.97 21.66 -36.44
C ASN A 415 -11.89 22.51 -35.15
N THR A 416 -11.87 21.83 -34.00
CA THR A 416 -11.78 22.48 -32.68
C THR A 416 -10.38 22.45 -32.08
N LEU A 417 -9.46 21.67 -32.67
CA LEU A 417 -8.07 21.56 -32.27
C LEU A 417 -7.15 22.14 -33.36
N ASN A 418 -6.71 23.38 -33.21
CA ASN A 418 -5.93 24.06 -34.25
C ASN A 418 -4.42 24.15 -33.95
N LEU A 419 -4.02 23.83 -32.71
CA LEU A 419 -2.65 23.99 -32.22
C LEU A 419 -2.12 22.70 -31.57
N MET A 420 -0.84 22.43 -31.83
CA MET A 420 -0.04 21.41 -31.15
C MET A 420 0.83 22.11 -30.12
N THR A 421 0.73 21.73 -28.84
CA THR A 421 1.38 22.40 -27.71
C THR A 421 2.39 21.45 -27.07
N PRO A 422 3.63 21.90 -26.79
CA PRO A 422 4.64 21.11 -26.12
C PRO A 422 4.13 20.47 -24.82
N GLY A 423 4.53 19.22 -24.57
CA GLY A 423 4.16 18.48 -23.37
C GLY A 423 2.74 17.89 -23.36
N ARG A 424 1.97 18.04 -24.46
CA ARG A 424 0.66 17.37 -24.63
C ARG A 424 0.80 16.09 -25.43
N ALA A 425 -0.12 15.16 -25.17
CA ALA A 425 -0.32 13.99 -26.01
C ALA A 425 -1.59 14.11 -26.86
N TYR A 426 -1.57 13.40 -27.98
CA TYR A 426 -2.56 13.46 -29.04
C TYR A 426 -2.85 12.05 -29.54
N TYR A 427 -4.13 11.70 -29.68
CA TYR A 427 -4.49 10.50 -30.42
C TYR A 427 -4.44 10.81 -31.90
N VAL A 428 -3.59 10.11 -32.63
CA VAL A 428 -3.36 10.33 -34.05
C VAL A 428 -3.65 9.05 -34.83
N ALA A 429 -4.39 9.17 -35.93
CA ALA A 429 -4.58 8.13 -36.93
C ALA A 429 -4.44 8.74 -38.34
N ALA A 430 -4.13 7.92 -39.34
CA ALA A 430 -4.05 8.33 -40.74
C ALA A 430 -4.78 7.32 -41.65
N ASP A 431 -5.17 7.75 -42.85
CA ASP A 431 -5.88 6.89 -43.81
C ASP A 431 -5.04 5.68 -44.26
N ALA A 432 -3.71 5.82 -44.23
CA ALA A 432 -2.75 4.75 -44.49
C ALA A 432 -1.49 4.93 -43.62
N ALA A 433 -0.64 3.91 -43.58
CA ALA A 433 0.64 3.98 -42.89
C ALA A 433 1.50 5.12 -43.44
N ASP A 434 2.08 5.94 -42.56
CA ASP A 434 2.92 7.08 -42.91
C ASP A 434 3.93 7.35 -41.78
N ASN A 435 4.80 8.35 -41.93
CA ASN A 435 5.78 8.73 -40.92
C ASN A 435 5.59 10.18 -40.49
N TRP A 436 5.36 10.37 -39.19
CA TRP A 436 5.28 11.70 -38.60
C TRP A 436 6.61 12.06 -37.92
N THR A 437 7.30 13.05 -38.48
CA THR A 437 8.57 13.55 -37.94
C THR A 437 8.31 14.85 -37.20
N VAL A 438 8.66 14.85 -35.91
CA VAL A 438 8.64 16.04 -35.06
C VAL A 438 10.06 16.32 -34.62
N SER A 439 10.51 17.55 -34.89
CA SER A 439 11.83 18.03 -34.48
C SER A 439 11.69 19.06 -33.37
N TRP A 440 12.64 19.05 -32.43
CA TRP A 440 12.65 19.92 -31.25
C TRP A 440 12.76 21.40 -31.58
#